data_AF-A0A5F9CRF3-F1
#
_entry.id   AF-A0A5F9CRF3-F1
#
_cell.length_a   1.000
_cell.length_b   1.000
_cell.length_c   1.000
_cell.angle_alpha   90.00
_cell.angle_beta   90.00
_cell.angle_gamma   90.00
#
_symmetry.space_group_name_H-M   'P 1'
#
loop_
_entity.id
_entity.type
_entity.pdbx_description
1 polymer ?
#
loop_
_entity_poly.entity_id
_entity_poly.type
_entity_poly.pdbx_seq_one_letter_code
_entity_poly.pdbx_strand_id
1 'polypeptide(L)'
;MAAPKAWGAAAGLEEDCGGTRGGVGSGGNADSKDCILEPLSLPESPGGTTILKGSPSVPCIFCEEHFPVAEQDKLLKHMIIEHKIVIADVKLVADFQRYVLYWRKRFTEQPITDFCTVIRINSTAPPEEQDNYFLLCDVLPEDRILREELQKQKLKEILEQQQQERSDTSFHGSCMFCSEEFLGNRSVLLNHMAREHAFNIGLPDNIVYCSEFLCTLQRKLDNLQCLYCEKTFRDKNTLKDHMRKKQHRRINPKNKEYDRFYVINYLVRLSFHNLNLDCNTTNIIFLRAN
;
A
#
# COMPACT_ATOMS: atom_id res chain seq x y z
N MET A 1 -36.25 59.96 -13.13
CA MET A 1 -35.64 60.03 -11.79
C MET A 1 -34.43 59.09 -11.82
N ALA A 2 -33.28 59.62 -12.22
CA ALA A 2 -32.16 60.02 -11.36
C ALA A 2 -31.19 58.84 -11.08
N ALA A 3 -30.08 58.85 -11.82
CA ALA A 3 -28.83 58.16 -11.51
C ALA A 3 -28.02 59.00 -10.48
N PRO A 4 -26.71 58.75 -10.28
CA PRO A 4 -26.03 57.63 -9.62
C PRO A 4 -25.10 58.15 -8.49
N LYS A 5 -24.30 57.28 -7.83
CA LYS A 5 -22.93 57.67 -7.42
C LYS A 5 -22.03 56.48 -7.06
N ALA A 6 -20.85 56.52 -7.67
CA ALA A 6 -19.65 55.77 -7.38
C ALA A 6 -18.66 56.63 -6.57
N TRP A 7 -17.67 55.99 -5.95
CA TRP A 7 -16.31 56.45 -5.62
C TRP A 7 -15.53 55.18 -5.24
N GLY A 8 -14.32 54.83 -5.67
CA GLY A 8 -13.12 55.55 -6.14
C GLY A 8 -11.95 54.90 -5.35
N ALA A 9 -11.11 54.05 -5.94
CA ALA A 9 -9.91 54.28 -6.75
C ALA A 9 -8.64 54.73 -5.97
N ALA A 10 -7.51 54.12 -6.37
CA ALA A 10 -6.09 54.49 -6.21
C ALA A 10 -5.37 54.16 -4.88
N ALA A 11 -4.05 53.93 -4.78
CA ALA A 11 -2.91 53.46 -5.61
C ALA A 11 -1.61 53.94 -4.90
N GLY A 12 -0.48 53.22 -5.09
CA GLY A 12 0.91 53.70 -4.84
C GLY A 12 1.45 53.42 -3.43
N LEU A 13 2.58 52.71 -3.22
CA LEU A 13 4.00 52.86 -3.63
C LEU A 13 4.88 53.46 -2.51
N GLU A 14 5.76 52.60 -1.99
CA GLU A 14 7.20 52.79 -1.65
C GLU A 14 7.74 53.83 -0.63
N GLU A 15 8.99 53.53 -0.21
CA GLU A 15 10.00 54.22 0.63
C GLU A 15 9.88 54.03 2.16
N ASP A 16 10.73 53.20 2.80
CA ASP A 16 12.17 53.32 3.15
C ASP A 16 12.46 54.24 4.36
N CYS A 17 13.16 53.71 5.38
CA CYS A 17 14.43 54.25 5.91
C CYS A 17 14.87 53.58 7.22
N GLY A 18 16.13 53.10 7.26
CA GLY A 18 17.12 53.66 8.20
C GLY A 18 17.54 52.92 9.49
N GLY A 19 18.68 52.20 9.42
CA GLY A 19 19.83 52.21 10.37
C GLY A 19 19.65 51.61 11.79
N THR A 20 20.64 51.07 12.52
CA THR A 20 22.11 51.18 12.48
C THR A 20 22.75 50.13 13.45
N ARG A 21 23.87 49.53 13.01
CA ARG A 21 25.06 48.96 13.71
C ARG A 21 24.97 48.26 15.09
N GLY A 22 25.60 47.08 15.14
CA GLY A 22 26.86 46.88 15.88
C GLY A 22 26.90 45.74 16.90
N GLY A 23 27.90 44.84 16.79
CA GLY A 23 28.39 44.05 17.93
C GLY A 23 28.80 42.60 17.63
N VAL A 24 30.11 42.36 17.63
CA VAL A 24 30.81 41.07 17.49
C VAL A 24 30.64 40.18 18.74
N GLY A 25 30.56 38.86 18.56
CA GLY A 25 30.70 37.87 19.64
C GLY A 25 30.71 36.42 19.14
N SER A 26 31.86 35.76 19.27
CA SER A 26 32.19 34.41 18.83
C SER A 26 31.40 33.26 19.49
N GLY A 27 31.31 32.14 18.77
CA GLY A 27 31.44 30.80 19.37
C GLY A 27 30.29 29.83 19.08
N GLY A 28 30.64 28.65 18.57
CA GLY A 28 29.79 27.46 18.66
C GLY A 28 29.51 26.74 17.36
N ASN A 29 30.49 25.93 16.93
CA ASN A 29 30.35 24.92 15.89
C ASN A 29 29.22 23.93 16.22
N ALA A 30 28.22 23.82 15.35
CA ALA A 30 27.35 22.66 15.25
C ALA A 30 27.00 22.50 13.77
N ASP A 31 27.86 21.73 13.10
CA ASP A 31 27.69 21.21 11.74
C ASP A 31 26.37 20.41 11.68
N SER A 32 25.27 21.11 11.41
CA SER A 32 24.01 20.50 11.02
C SER A 32 24.21 19.97 9.60
N LYS A 33 24.85 18.81 9.50
CA LYS A 33 24.84 18.01 8.28
C LYS A 33 23.41 17.58 8.04
N ASP A 34 22.70 18.39 7.27
CA ASP A 34 21.57 17.91 6.49
C ASP A 34 22.10 16.75 5.64
N CYS A 35 21.84 15.53 6.10
CA CYS A 35 22.07 14.32 5.33
C CYS A 35 21.09 14.35 4.16
N ILE A 36 21.45 15.09 3.11
CA ILE A 36 20.79 15.01 1.81
C ILE A 36 21.11 13.61 1.30
N LEU A 37 20.21 12.67 1.58
CA LEU A 37 20.27 11.33 1.02
C LEU A 37 20.11 11.46 -0.49
N GLU A 38 21.04 10.85 -1.22
CA GLU A 38 21.05 10.83 -2.68
C GLU A 38 19.73 10.22 -3.22
N PRO A 39 19.17 10.75 -4.32
CA PRO A 39 17.91 10.23 -4.88
C PRO A 39 17.97 8.72 -5.13
N LEU A 40 17.06 7.97 -4.49
CA LEU A 40 17.00 6.52 -4.63
C LEU A 40 16.69 6.15 -6.08
N SER A 41 17.65 5.50 -6.74
CA SER A 41 17.47 4.95 -8.07
C SER A 41 16.91 3.53 -7.97
N LEU A 42 15.58 3.41 -7.97
CA LEU A 42 14.92 2.10 -8.04
C LEU A 42 15.21 1.45 -9.40
N PRO A 43 15.38 0.12 -9.47
CA PRO A 43 15.47 -0.57 -10.75
C PRO A 43 14.20 -0.30 -11.58
N GLU A 44 14.37 0.34 -12.73
CA GLU A 44 13.27 0.64 -13.65
C GLU A 44 12.67 -0.67 -14.18
N SER A 45 11.33 -0.77 -14.14
CA SER A 45 10.64 -1.78 -14.93
C SER A 45 10.74 -1.36 -16.40
N PRO A 46 11.17 -2.24 -17.33
CA PRO A 46 11.24 -1.89 -18.73
C PRO A 46 9.84 -1.48 -19.23
N GLY A 47 9.71 -0.21 -19.60
CA GLY A 47 8.50 0.33 -20.21
C GLY A 47 8.29 -0.30 -21.59
N GLY A 48 7.21 -1.05 -21.72
CA GLY A 48 6.80 -1.65 -22.99
C GLY A 48 5.61 -2.58 -22.77
N THR A 49 4.46 -2.21 -23.34
CA THR A 49 3.20 -2.96 -23.34
C THR A 49 3.39 -4.41 -23.77
N THR A 50 3.66 -5.27 -22.79
CA THR A 50 3.41 -6.72 -22.81
C THR A 50 3.24 -7.11 -21.36
N ILE A 51 2.16 -7.83 -21.05
CA ILE A 51 1.99 -8.54 -19.79
C ILE A 51 3.06 -9.65 -19.77
N LEU A 52 4.31 -9.29 -19.53
CA LEU A 52 5.32 -10.24 -19.12
C LEU A 52 5.12 -10.38 -17.62
N LYS A 53 4.30 -11.37 -17.24
CA LYS A 53 4.27 -11.89 -15.86
C LYS A 53 5.72 -12.02 -15.43
N GLY A 54 6.20 -11.12 -14.57
CA GLY A 54 7.47 -11.28 -13.89
C GLY A 54 7.46 -12.69 -13.30
N SER A 55 8.58 -13.40 -13.44
CA SER A 55 8.76 -14.70 -12.79
C SER A 55 8.23 -14.56 -11.36
N PRO A 56 7.29 -15.42 -10.93
CA PRO A 56 6.52 -15.22 -9.71
C PRO A 56 7.35 -15.50 -8.46
N SER A 57 8.67 -15.33 -8.53
CA SER A 57 9.64 -15.69 -7.53
C SER A 57 10.44 -14.47 -7.08
N VAL A 58 10.54 -14.27 -5.78
CA VAL A 58 11.35 -13.25 -5.13
C VAL A 58 12.66 -13.91 -4.65
N PRO A 59 13.83 -13.37 -5.01
CA PRO A 59 15.09 -13.88 -4.48
C PRO A 59 15.24 -13.56 -3.00
N CYS A 60 16.09 -14.29 -2.29
CA CYS A 60 16.61 -13.84 -1.00
C CYS A 60 17.50 -12.60 -1.16
N ILE A 61 17.54 -11.77 -0.12
CA ILE A 61 18.40 -10.58 -0.07
C ILE A 61 19.90 -10.96 -0.14
N PHE A 62 20.30 -12.10 0.42
CA PHE A 62 21.73 -12.43 0.59
C PHE A 62 22.20 -13.63 -0.24
N CYS A 63 21.32 -14.56 -0.59
CA CYS A 63 21.70 -15.79 -1.28
C CYS A 63 20.99 -15.94 -2.64
N GLU A 64 21.24 -17.05 -3.33
CA GLU A 64 20.66 -17.37 -4.65
C GLU A 64 19.32 -18.12 -4.55
N GLU A 65 18.78 -18.33 -3.35
CA GLU A 65 17.47 -18.96 -3.20
C GLU A 65 16.35 -18.04 -3.69
N HIS A 66 15.36 -18.63 -4.35
CA HIS A 66 14.20 -17.94 -4.88
C HIS A 66 12.93 -18.59 -4.38
N PHE A 67 11.98 -17.77 -3.96
CA PHE A 67 10.74 -18.22 -3.35
C PHE A 67 9.55 -17.65 -4.12
N PRO A 68 8.49 -18.43 -4.38
CA PRO A 68 7.28 -17.89 -4.97
C PRO A 68 6.71 -16.72 -4.16
N VAL A 69 6.17 -15.69 -4.80
CA VAL A 69 5.50 -14.54 -4.14
C VAL A 69 4.37 -15.01 -3.22
N ALA A 70 3.66 -16.08 -3.59
CA ALA A 70 2.62 -16.69 -2.77
C ALA A 70 3.15 -17.33 -1.47
N GLU A 71 4.44 -17.60 -1.40
CA GLU A 71 5.13 -18.23 -0.26
C GLU A 71 6.06 -17.23 0.46
N GLN A 72 5.67 -15.95 0.50
CA GLN A 72 6.41 -14.88 1.16
C GLN A 72 6.83 -15.24 2.59
N ASP A 73 5.97 -15.92 3.36
CA ASP A 73 6.29 -16.37 4.72
C ASP A 73 7.48 -17.34 4.78
N LYS A 74 7.69 -18.17 3.75
CA LYS A 74 8.84 -19.08 3.70
C LYS A 74 10.14 -18.31 3.46
N LEU A 75 10.11 -17.31 2.57
CA LEU A 75 11.24 -16.42 2.33
C LEU A 75 11.60 -15.64 3.59
N LEU A 76 10.62 -15.05 4.29
CA LEU A 76 10.86 -14.35 5.55
C LEU A 76 11.47 -15.28 6.61
N LYS A 77 11.00 -16.52 6.73
CA LYS A 77 11.58 -17.52 7.64
C LYS A 77 13.03 -17.85 7.27
N HIS A 78 13.31 -18.08 5.99
CA HIS A 78 14.66 -18.31 5.48
C HIS A 78 15.60 -17.15 5.85
N MET A 79 15.17 -15.91 5.59
CA MET A 79 15.93 -14.70 5.92
C MET A 79 16.24 -14.57 7.41
N ILE A 80 15.30 -14.93 8.29
CA ILE A 80 15.49 -14.87 9.74
C ILE A 80 16.46 -15.96 10.22
N ILE A 81 16.35 -17.19 9.71
CA ILE A 81 17.11 -18.35 10.19
C ILE A 81 18.53 -18.36 9.62
N GLU A 82 18.67 -18.22 8.31
CA GLU A 82 19.96 -18.36 7.62
C GLU A 82 20.77 -17.07 7.62
N HIS A 83 20.11 -15.92 7.60
CA HIS A 83 20.76 -14.62 7.44
C HIS A 83 20.55 -13.65 8.61
N LYS A 84 19.81 -14.06 9.65
CA LYS A 84 19.51 -13.26 10.85
C LYS A 84 18.94 -11.88 10.53
N ILE A 85 18.26 -11.71 9.39
CA ILE A 85 17.63 -10.45 9.00
C ILE A 85 16.12 -10.50 9.23
N VAL A 86 15.59 -9.42 9.78
CA VAL A 86 14.17 -9.24 10.10
C VAL A 86 13.69 -7.97 9.41
N ILE A 87 12.57 -8.05 8.69
CA ILE A 87 11.89 -6.88 8.12
C ILE A 87 10.66 -6.59 8.96
N ALA A 88 10.59 -5.39 9.55
CA ALA A 88 9.45 -4.94 10.33
C ALA A 88 8.24 -4.63 9.41
N ASP A 89 7.05 -4.92 9.94
CA ASP A 89 5.75 -4.62 9.33
C ASP A 89 5.69 -4.87 7.82
N VAL A 90 6.09 -6.08 7.41
CA VAL A 90 6.15 -6.47 5.99
C VAL A 90 4.82 -6.25 5.25
N LYS A 91 3.68 -6.38 5.96
CA LYS A 91 2.32 -6.09 5.47
C LYS A 91 2.11 -4.65 4.97
N LEU A 92 2.96 -3.71 5.38
CA LEU A 92 2.92 -2.30 4.99
C LEU A 92 3.79 -2.02 3.75
N VAL A 93 4.65 -2.95 3.34
CA VAL A 93 5.46 -2.80 2.13
C VAL A 93 4.57 -2.98 0.90
N ALA A 94 4.43 -1.92 0.11
CA ALA A 94 3.52 -1.89 -1.05
C ALA A 94 3.89 -2.89 -2.16
N ASP A 95 5.20 -3.05 -2.40
CA ASP A 95 5.76 -3.97 -3.37
C ASP A 95 6.97 -4.68 -2.73
N PHE A 96 6.73 -5.87 -2.19
CA PHE A 96 7.76 -6.62 -1.49
C PHE A 96 8.87 -7.11 -2.43
N GLN A 97 8.57 -7.39 -3.70
CA GLN A 97 9.56 -7.87 -4.65
C GLN A 97 10.56 -6.76 -4.99
N ARG A 98 10.07 -5.56 -5.33
CA ARG A 98 10.94 -4.39 -5.58
C ARG A 98 11.73 -4.00 -4.34
N TYR A 99 11.10 -4.08 -3.16
CA TYR A 99 11.76 -3.84 -1.88
C TYR A 99 12.97 -4.76 -1.65
N VAL A 100 12.78 -6.07 -1.83
CA VAL A 100 13.84 -7.07 -1.66
C VAL A 100 14.95 -6.91 -2.69
N LEU A 101 14.61 -6.64 -3.95
CA LEU A 101 15.59 -6.41 -5.01
C LEU A 101 16.45 -5.17 -4.75
N TYR A 102 15.84 -4.09 -4.24
CA TYR A 102 16.55 -2.89 -3.85
C TYR A 102 17.56 -3.19 -2.74
N TRP A 103 17.13 -3.81 -1.64
CA TRP A 103 18.02 -4.12 -0.51
C TRP A 103 19.11 -5.13 -0.88
N ARG A 104 18.79 -6.12 -1.72
CA ARG A 104 19.77 -7.06 -2.28
C ARG A 104 20.89 -6.33 -2.98
N LYS A 105 20.58 -5.35 -3.83
CA LYS A 105 21.60 -4.52 -4.48
C LYS A 105 22.34 -3.66 -3.44
N ARG A 106 21.60 -2.96 -2.58
CA ARG A 106 22.16 -1.99 -1.64
C ARG A 106 23.17 -2.60 -0.65
N PHE A 107 22.92 -3.83 -0.18
CA PHE A 107 23.83 -4.55 0.71
C PHE A 107 25.06 -5.13 0.04
N THR A 108 25.12 -5.15 -1.30
CA THR A 108 26.38 -5.45 -2.02
C THR A 108 27.30 -4.23 -2.07
N GLU A 109 26.76 -3.02 -1.90
CA GLU A 109 27.51 -1.77 -2.03
C GLU A 109 28.08 -1.29 -0.68
N GLN A 110 27.32 -1.45 0.41
CA GLN A 110 27.68 -0.99 1.76
C GLN A 110 27.28 -2.02 2.81
N PRO A 111 27.97 -2.05 3.98
CA PRO A 111 27.70 -3.03 5.01
C PRO A 111 26.30 -2.85 5.61
N ILE A 112 25.66 -3.96 5.94
CA ILE A 112 24.27 -4.00 6.44
C ILE A 112 24.07 -3.23 7.76
N THR A 113 25.14 -3.04 8.54
CA THR A 113 25.13 -2.30 9.81
C THR A 113 24.79 -0.82 9.65
N ASP A 114 24.98 -0.26 8.45
CA ASP A 114 24.71 1.15 8.18
C ASP A 114 23.21 1.40 7.94
N PHE A 115 22.47 0.33 7.63
CA PHE A 115 21.05 0.40 7.25
C PHE A 115 20.12 -0.40 8.13
N CYS A 116 20.65 -1.20 9.06
CA CYS A 116 19.88 -2.07 9.93
C CYS A 116 20.14 -1.74 11.39
N THR A 117 19.10 -1.78 12.21
CA THR A 117 19.27 -1.78 13.67
C THR A 117 19.77 -3.15 14.12
N VAL A 118 20.88 -3.20 14.87
CA VAL A 118 21.43 -4.46 15.38
C VAL A 118 20.78 -4.82 16.71
N ILE A 119 20.06 -5.95 16.73
CA ILE A 119 19.47 -6.54 17.93
C ILE A 119 20.41 -7.64 18.42
N ARG A 120 20.97 -7.47 19.62
CA ARG A 120 21.85 -8.47 20.24
C ARG A 120 21.03 -9.36 21.16
N ILE A 121 21.02 -10.65 20.90
CA ILE A 121 20.43 -11.66 21.78
C ILE A 121 21.56 -12.29 22.61
N ASN A 122 21.27 -12.64 23.86
CA ASN A 122 22.24 -13.20 24.82
C ASN A 122 23.41 -12.24 25.14
N SER A 123 23.13 -10.94 25.33
CA SER A 123 24.13 -9.91 25.63
C SER A 123 24.99 -10.17 26.88
N THR A 124 24.55 -11.07 27.76
CA THR A 124 25.28 -11.53 28.97
C THR A 124 26.09 -12.81 28.77
N ALA A 125 26.01 -13.46 27.60
CA ALA A 125 26.76 -14.67 27.28
C ALA A 125 28.16 -14.33 26.73
N PRO A 126 29.10 -15.30 26.73
CA PRO A 126 30.41 -15.14 26.09
C PRO A 126 30.27 -14.66 24.64
N PRO A 127 31.23 -13.88 24.09
CA PRO A 127 31.16 -13.32 22.75
C PRO A 127 30.89 -14.36 21.64
N GLU A 128 31.29 -15.62 21.88
CA GLU A 128 31.14 -16.75 20.98
C GLU A 128 29.68 -17.25 20.84
N GLU A 129 28.79 -16.86 21.76
CA GLU A 129 27.36 -17.25 21.79
C GLU A 129 26.40 -16.06 21.57
N GLN A 130 26.95 -14.88 21.24
CA GLN A 130 26.14 -13.69 20.95
C GLN A 130 25.63 -13.72 19.51
N ASP A 131 24.32 -13.82 19.36
CA ASP A 131 23.65 -13.72 18.07
C ASP A 131 23.19 -12.30 17.79
N ASN A 132 23.66 -11.75 16.67
CA ASN A 132 23.24 -10.45 16.16
C ASN A 132 22.16 -10.66 15.08
N TYR A 133 21.00 -10.05 15.30
CA TYR A 133 19.93 -9.92 14.31
C TYR A 133 19.92 -8.51 13.72
N PHE A 134 19.66 -8.40 12.44
CA PHE A 134 19.60 -7.13 11.71
C PHE A 134 18.16 -6.79 11.39
N LEU A 135 17.66 -5.67 11.91
CA LEU A 135 16.28 -5.22 11.71
C LEU A 135 16.23 -4.08 10.68
N LEU A 136 15.48 -4.30 9.59
CA LEU A 136 15.02 -3.27 8.66
C LEU A 136 13.64 -2.76 9.11
N CYS A 137 13.52 -1.47 9.37
CA CYS A 137 12.27 -0.84 9.77
C CYS A 137 12.13 0.59 9.26
N ASP A 138 10.90 1.09 9.26
CA ASP A 138 10.50 2.42 8.79
C ASP A 138 11.01 3.59 9.65
N VAL A 139 11.63 3.31 10.80
CA VAL A 139 12.37 4.31 11.59
C VAL A 139 13.70 4.66 10.90
N LEU A 140 14.23 3.76 10.08
CA LEU A 140 15.49 3.95 9.37
C LEU A 140 15.26 4.84 8.14
N PRO A 141 16.03 5.93 7.94
CA PRO A 141 15.74 6.92 6.92
C PRO A 141 15.61 6.34 5.50
N GLU A 142 16.54 5.49 5.09
CA GLU A 142 16.57 4.91 3.75
C GLU A 142 15.42 3.91 3.53
N ASP A 143 15.14 3.08 4.55
CA ASP A 143 14.01 2.13 4.51
C ASP A 143 12.66 2.86 4.44
N ARG A 144 12.53 3.96 5.18
CA ARG A 144 11.33 4.82 5.16
C ARG A 144 11.09 5.40 3.77
N ILE A 145 12.11 6.04 3.19
CA ILE A 145 12.03 6.65 1.86
C ILE A 145 11.70 5.60 0.80
N LEU A 146 12.35 4.43 0.87
CA LEU A 146 12.06 3.32 -0.04
C LEU A 146 10.60 2.88 0.05
N ARG A 147 10.07 2.64 1.26
CA ARG A 147 8.67 2.24 1.46
C ARG A 147 7.69 3.29 0.94
N GLU A 148 7.96 4.57 1.22
CA GLU A 148 7.15 5.68 0.72
C GLU A 148 7.15 5.73 -0.81
N GLU A 149 8.30 5.55 -1.45
CA GLU A 149 8.40 5.61 -2.90
C GLU A 149 7.70 4.43 -3.58
N LEU A 150 7.88 3.22 -3.05
CA LEU A 150 7.14 2.04 -3.51
C LEU A 150 5.62 2.22 -3.33
N GLN A 151 5.18 2.83 -2.23
CA GLN A 151 3.77 3.11 -1.99
C GLN A 151 3.22 4.17 -2.96
N LYS A 152 3.98 5.24 -3.26
CA LYS A 152 3.60 6.25 -4.26
C LYS A 152 3.50 5.63 -5.66
N GLN A 153 4.50 4.82 -6.05
CA GLN A 153 4.50 4.14 -7.33
C GLN A 153 3.29 3.21 -7.46
N LYS A 154 3.01 2.42 -6.42
CA LYS A 154 1.82 1.56 -6.37
C LYS A 154 0.53 2.36 -6.50
N LEU A 155 0.41 3.48 -5.78
CA LEU A 155 -0.79 4.32 -5.89
C LEU A 155 -0.95 4.88 -7.31
N LYS A 156 0.12 5.34 -7.93
CA LYS A 156 0.09 5.84 -9.30
C LYS A 156 -0.45 4.79 -10.27
N GLU A 157 0.08 3.56 -10.21
CA GLU A 157 -0.41 2.41 -11.01
C GLU A 157 -1.92 2.18 -10.79
N ILE A 158 -2.39 2.25 -9.55
CA ILE A 158 -3.81 2.03 -9.21
C ILE A 158 -4.70 3.14 -9.73
N LEU A 159 -4.27 4.41 -9.65
CA LEU A 159 -5.03 5.55 -10.17
C LEU A 159 -5.10 5.55 -11.71
N GLU A 160 -4.01 5.15 -12.38
CA GLU A 160 -4.00 4.95 -13.83
C GLU A 160 -4.98 3.83 -14.24
N GLN A 161 -4.96 2.69 -13.54
CA GLN A 161 -5.92 1.60 -13.76
C GLN A 161 -7.36 2.07 -13.52
N GLN A 162 -7.62 2.83 -12.45
CA GLN A 162 -8.94 3.38 -12.16
C GLN A 162 -9.44 4.27 -13.29
N GLN A 163 -8.57 5.16 -13.79
CA GLN A 163 -8.91 6.07 -14.87
C GLN A 163 -9.20 5.31 -16.16
N GLN A 164 -8.38 4.31 -16.50
CA GLN A 164 -8.61 3.44 -17.65
C GLN A 164 -9.98 2.76 -17.57
N GLU A 165 -10.32 2.17 -16.43
CA GLU A 165 -11.61 1.51 -16.20
C GLU A 165 -12.81 2.47 -16.18
N ARG A 166 -12.60 3.76 -15.91
CA ARG A 166 -13.65 4.79 -16.02
C ARG A 166 -13.90 5.18 -17.47
N SER A 167 -12.85 5.26 -18.28
CA SER A 167 -12.96 5.57 -19.71
C SER A 167 -13.34 4.36 -20.57
N ASP A 168 -13.25 3.15 -20.04
CA ASP A 168 -13.56 1.93 -20.79
C ASP A 168 -15.05 1.83 -21.14
N THR A 169 -15.33 1.65 -22.43
CA THR A 169 -16.66 1.43 -23.00
C THR A 169 -16.80 0.06 -23.64
N SER A 170 -15.77 -0.79 -23.53
CA SER A 170 -15.76 -2.15 -24.06
C SER A 170 -16.08 -3.22 -23.02
N PHE A 171 -16.46 -2.80 -21.80
CA PHE A 171 -16.80 -3.71 -20.73
C PHE A 171 -18.02 -4.55 -21.10
N HIS A 172 -17.91 -5.86 -20.86
CA HIS A 172 -18.99 -6.82 -20.96
C HIS A 172 -19.05 -7.63 -19.67
N GLY A 173 -20.24 -7.72 -19.07
CA GLY A 173 -20.46 -8.51 -17.87
C GLY A 173 -21.93 -8.81 -17.63
N SER A 174 -22.21 -9.95 -17.00
CA SER A 174 -23.55 -10.37 -16.61
C SER A 174 -23.81 -10.12 -15.13
N CYS A 175 -25.07 -9.84 -14.78
CA CYS A 175 -25.46 -9.71 -13.38
C CYS A 175 -25.48 -11.08 -12.69
N MET A 176 -24.84 -11.18 -11.53
CA MET A 176 -24.78 -12.43 -10.74
C MET A 176 -26.12 -12.84 -10.09
N PHE A 177 -27.12 -11.95 -10.09
CA PHE A 177 -28.41 -12.15 -9.41
C PHE A 177 -29.59 -12.32 -10.37
N CYS A 178 -29.48 -11.89 -11.63
CA CYS A 178 -30.52 -11.99 -12.65
C CYS A 178 -29.92 -12.49 -14.00
N SER A 179 -30.71 -12.46 -15.08
CA SER A 179 -30.28 -12.92 -16.41
C SER A 179 -29.89 -11.77 -17.33
N GLU A 180 -29.75 -10.55 -16.81
CA GLU A 180 -29.40 -9.38 -17.62
C GLU A 180 -27.88 -9.31 -17.88
N GLU A 181 -27.55 -8.90 -19.11
CA GLU A 181 -26.20 -8.67 -19.58
C GLU A 181 -25.98 -7.18 -19.86
N PHE A 182 -24.77 -6.72 -19.58
CA PHE A 182 -24.40 -5.32 -19.66
C PHE A 182 -23.21 -5.16 -20.59
N LEU A 183 -23.31 -4.16 -21.47
CA LEU A 183 -22.29 -3.72 -22.41
C LEU A 183 -22.00 -2.23 -22.15
N GLY A 184 -20.80 -1.77 -22.46
CA GLY A 184 -20.43 -0.36 -22.33
C GLY A 184 -19.48 -0.13 -21.17
N ASN A 185 -19.91 0.65 -20.17
CA ASN A 185 -19.10 0.94 -19.00
C ASN A 185 -19.51 0.08 -17.80
N ARG A 186 -18.55 -0.35 -16.99
CA ARG A 186 -18.77 -1.15 -15.78
C ARG A 186 -19.76 -0.52 -14.78
N SER A 187 -19.89 0.81 -14.76
CA SER A 187 -20.83 1.52 -13.89
C SER A 187 -22.28 1.10 -14.12
N VAL A 188 -22.65 0.73 -15.36
CA VAL A 188 -24.03 0.32 -15.68
C VAL A 188 -24.40 -0.94 -14.92
N LEU A 189 -23.55 -1.97 -14.95
CA LEU A 189 -23.75 -3.22 -14.21
C LEU A 189 -23.78 -2.97 -12.69
N LEU A 190 -22.81 -2.22 -12.17
CA LEU A 190 -22.72 -1.95 -10.74
C LEU A 190 -23.93 -1.16 -10.22
N ASN A 191 -24.41 -0.17 -11.00
CA ASN A 191 -25.60 0.59 -10.67
C ASN A 191 -26.88 -0.27 -10.75
N HIS A 192 -26.97 -1.18 -11.72
CA HIS A 192 -28.07 -2.14 -11.78
C HIS A 192 -28.10 -3.03 -10.54
N MET A 193 -26.96 -3.61 -10.14
CA MET A 193 -26.85 -4.42 -8.92
C MET A 193 -27.28 -3.65 -7.66
N ALA A 194 -26.92 -2.37 -7.57
CA ALA A 194 -27.32 -1.50 -6.47
C ALA A 194 -28.82 -1.16 -6.48
N ARG A 195 -29.44 -0.94 -7.65
CA ARG A 195 -30.85 -0.51 -7.76
C ARG A 195 -31.83 -1.69 -7.72
N GLU A 196 -31.63 -2.67 -8.58
CA GLU A 196 -32.57 -3.79 -8.78
C GLU A 196 -32.41 -4.90 -7.73
N HIS A 197 -31.21 -5.02 -7.15
CA HIS A 197 -30.92 -6.06 -6.15
C HIS A 197 -30.61 -5.49 -4.77
N ALA A 198 -30.56 -4.17 -4.61
CA ALA A 198 -30.05 -3.50 -3.40
C ALA A 198 -28.69 -4.03 -2.95
N PHE A 199 -27.90 -4.57 -3.88
CA PHE A 199 -26.58 -5.11 -3.62
C PHE A 199 -25.54 -4.02 -3.82
N ASN A 200 -25.10 -3.44 -2.70
CA ASN A 200 -24.22 -2.27 -2.70
C ASN A 200 -22.79 -2.68 -2.33
N ILE A 201 -21.87 -2.55 -3.27
CA ILE A 201 -20.43 -2.80 -3.07
C ILE A 201 -19.59 -1.53 -3.16
N GLY A 202 -20.21 -0.35 -3.22
CA GLY A 202 -19.55 0.94 -3.32
C GLY A 202 -19.82 1.63 -4.66
N LEU A 203 -19.34 2.87 -4.77
CA LEU A 203 -19.44 3.64 -6.01
C LEU A 203 -18.55 3.00 -7.09
N PRO A 204 -19.01 2.88 -8.34
CA PRO A 204 -18.18 2.39 -9.45
C PRO A 204 -16.82 3.08 -9.48
N ASP A 205 -16.82 4.40 -9.34
CA ASP A 205 -15.63 5.23 -9.38
C ASP A 205 -14.57 4.88 -8.34
N ASN A 206 -14.93 4.27 -7.20
CA ASN A 206 -13.99 3.92 -6.13
C ASN A 206 -13.46 2.48 -6.23
N ILE A 207 -13.95 1.72 -7.21
CA ILE A 207 -13.58 0.33 -7.46
C ILE A 207 -12.54 0.28 -8.58
N VAL A 208 -11.51 -0.55 -8.39
CA VAL A 208 -10.47 -0.91 -9.36
C VAL A 208 -10.38 -2.42 -9.52
N TYR A 209 -9.87 -2.88 -10.67
CA TYR A 209 -9.85 -4.28 -11.06
C TYR A 209 -11.27 -4.87 -11.05
N CYS A 210 -12.23 -4.12 -11.60
CA CYS A 210 -13.65 -4.44 -11.49
C CYS A 210 -13.99 -5.86 -12.00
N SER A 211 -13.39 -6.30 -13.10
CA SER A 211 -13.61 -7.64 -13.67
C SER A 211 -13.11 -8.74 -12.73
N GLU A 212 -11.93 -8.57 -12.12
CA GLU A 212 -11.42 -9.50 -11.11
C GLU A 212 -12.27 -9.52 -9.85
N PHE A 213 -12.79 -8.36 -9.44
CA PHE A 213 -13.65 -8.24 -8.28
C PHE A 213 -14.96 -9.01 -8.49
N LEU A 214 -15.63 -8.78 -9.62
CA LEU A 214 -16.86 -9.47 -9.98
C LEU A 214 -16.63 -10.99 -10.12
N CYS A 215 -15.53 -11.40 -10.75
CA CYS A 215 -15.15 -12.82 -10.84
C CYS A 215 -14.93 -13.44 -9.45
N THR A 216 -14.29 -12.72 -8.54
CA THR A 216 -14.08 -13.17 -7.16
C THR A 216 -15.40 -13.35 -6.41
N LEU A 217 -16.34 -12.41 -6.56
CA LEU A 217 -17.67 -12.51 -5.96
C LEU A 217 -18.47 -13.67 -6.56
N GLN A 218 -18.45 -13.81 -7.90
CA GLN A 218 -19.13 -14.88 -8.61
C GLN A 218 -18.62 -16.24 -8.15
N ARG A 219 -17.30 -16.44 -8.06
CA ARG A 219 -16.70 -17.67 -7.55
C ARG A 219 -17.15 -18.02 -6.13
N LYS A 220 -17.31 -17.04 -5.25
CA LYS A 220 -17.84 -17.29 -3.90
C LYS A 220 -19.31 -17.73 -3.93
N LEU A 221 -20.12 -17.14 -4.80
CA LEU A 221 -21.51 -17.57 -5.00
C LEU A 221 -21.60 -18.98 -5.61
N ASP A 222 -20.72 -19.31 -6.55
CA ASP A 222 -20.65 -20.64 -7.17
C ASP A 222 -20.21 -21.71 -6.15
N ASN A 223 -19.32 -21.35 -5.23
CA ASN A 223 -18.96 -22.16 -4.06
C ASN A 223 -20.04 -22.17 -2.96
N LEU A 224 -21.24 -21.68 -3.26
CA LEU A 224 -22.38 -21.62 -2.34
C LEU A 224 -22.07 -20.85 -1.04
N GLN A 225 -21.18 -19.86 -1.10
CA GLN A 225 -20.76 -19.05 0.03
C GLN A 225 -21.46 -17.68 0.03
N CYS A 226 -22.02 -17.29 1.17
CA CYS A 226 -22.60 -15.95 1.33
C CYS A 226 -21.52 -14.88 1.39
N LEU A 227 -21.65 -13.83 0.58
CA LEU A 227 -20.68 -12.73 0.48
C LEU A 227 -20.56 -11.88 1.76
N TYR A 228 -21.57 -11.89 2.64
CA TYR A 228 -21.59 -11.09 3.87
C TYR A 228 -21.15 -11.88 5.10
N CYS A 229 -21.78 -13.04 5.36
CA CYS A 229 -21.54 -13.83 6.56
C CYS A 229 -20.55 -14.97 6.35
N GLU A 230 -20.10 -15.19 5.10
CA GLU A 230 -19.10 -16.19 4.69
C GLU A 230 -19.46 -17.65 4.98
N LYS A 231 -20.69 -17.91 5.43
CA LYS A 231 -21.23 -19.26 5.58
C LYS A 231 -21.43 -19.92 4.22
N THR A 232 -21.13 -21.20 4.15
CA THR A 232 -21.40 -22.07 2.99
C THR A 232 -22.74 -22.77 3.14
N PHE A 233 -23.41 -23.00 2.01
CA PHE A 233 -24.75 -23.57 1.93
C PHE A 233 -24.75 -24.84 1.07
N ARG A 234 -25.80 -25.64 1.19
CA ARG A 234 -25.90 -26.93 0.49
C ARG A 234 -26.26 -26.77 -0.98
N ASP A 235 -27.00 -25.71 -1.32
CA ASP A 235 -27.51 -25.48 -2.67
C ASP A 235 -27.74 -23.98 -2.94
N LYS A 236 -27.89 -23.63 -4.22
CA LYS A 236 -28.04 -22.24 -4.67
C LYS A 236 -29.34 -21.61 -4.18
N ASN A 237 -30.41 -22.39 -4.01
CA ASN A 237 -31.71 -21.88 -3.58
C ASN A 237 -31.65 -21.50 -2.10
N THR A 238 -31.07 -22.35 -1.25
CA THR A 238 -30.89 -22.05 0.18
C THR A 238 -29.98 -20.85 0.41
N LEU A 239 -28.91 -20.67 -0.39
CA LEU A 239 -28.09 -19.47 -0.35
C LEU A 239 -28.87 -18.20 -0.73
N LYS A 240 -29.61 -18.23 -1.85
CA LYS A 240 -30.42 -17.09 -2.31
C LYS A 240 -31.48 -16.70 -1.28
N ASP A 241 -32.17 -17.68 -0.72
CA ASP A 241 -33.17 -17.47 0.34
C ASP A 241 -32.54 -16.92 1.61
N HIS A 242 -31.37 -17.42 2.00
CA HIS A 242 -30.61 -16.89 3.12
C HIS A 242 -30.26 -15.41 2.92
N MET A 243 -29.68 -15.06 1.76
CA MET A 243 -29.29 -13.70 1.44
C MET A 243 -30.49 -12.74 1.42
N ARG A 244 -31.63 -13.20 0.88
CA ARG A 244 -32.89 -12.44 0.87
C ARG A 244 -33.45 -12.24 2.28
N LYS A 245 -33.65 -13.32 3.04
CA LYS A 245 -34.29 -13.27 4.38
C LYS A 245 -33.44 -12.51 5.41
N LYS A 246 -32.12 -12.68 5.36
CA LYS A 246 -31.18 -11.99 6.27
C LYS A 246 -30.71 -10.63 5.75
N GLN A 247 -31.17 -10.23 4.56
CA GLN A 247 -30.76 -8.98 3.91
C GLN A 247 -29.23 -8.83 3.80
N HIS A 248 -28.54 -9.94 3.53
CA HIS A 248 -27.10 -9.96 3.28
C HIS A 248 -26.78 -9.48 1.87
N ARG A 249 -27.03 -8.19 1.62
CA ARG A 249 -26.88 -7.53 0.32
C ARG A 249 -25.60 -6.70 0.20
N ARG A 250 -24.59 -7.02 1.02
CA ARG A 250 -23.29 -6.35 1.04
C ARG A 250 -22.21 -7.42 1.16
N ILE A 251 -20.98 -7.04 0.87
CA ILE A 251 -19.82 -7.88 1.17
C ILE A 251 -19.45 -7.76 2.66
N ASN A 252 -18.73 -8.75 3.19
CA ASN A 252 -18.22 -8.73 4.55
C ASN A 252 -17.20 -7.57 4.71
N PRO A 253 -17.48 -6.55 5.54
CA PRO A 253 -16.57 -5.41 5.72
C PRO A 253 -15.28 -5.78 6.46
N LYS A 254 -15.22 -6.95 7.12
CA LYS A 254 -14.03 -7.41 7.85
C LYS A 254 -13.06 -8.21 6.97
N ASN A 255 -13.48 -8.59 5.76
CA ASN A 255 -12.66 -9.41 4.89
C ASN A 255 -11.70 -8.53 4.06
N LYS A 256 -10.43 -8.56 4.46
CA LYS A 256 -9.36 -7.79 3.83
C LYS A 256 -9.00 -8.23 2.42
N GLU A 257 -9.46 -9.41 1.96
CA GLU A 257 -9.25 -9.86 0.57
C GLU A 257 -9.83 -8.88 -0.44
N TYR A 258 -10.91 -8.17 -0.05
CA TYR A 258 -11.55 -7.18 -0.92
C TYR A 258 -10.86 -5.83 -0.90
N ASP A 259 -9.98 -5.56 0.07
CA ASP A 259 -9.37 -4.24 0.23
C ASP A 259 -8.61 -3.80 -1.03
N ARG A 260 -8.05 -4.77 -1.76
CA ARG A 260 -7.30 -4.54 -3.01
C ARG A 260 -8.15 -3.94 -4.14
N PHE A 261 -9.48 -4.05 -4.08
CA PHE A 261 -10.38 -3.54 -5.10
C PHE A 261 -10.85 -2.11 -4.83
N TYR A 262 -10.50 -1.53 -3.67
CA TYR A 262 -10.96 -0.20 -3.26
C TYR A 262 -9.81 0.80 -3.25
N VAL A 263 -9.91 1.85 -4.06
CA VAL A 263 -8.85 2.87 -4.21
C VAL A 263 -8.52 3.57 -2.90
N ILE A 264 -9.53 3.79 -2.04
CA ILE A 264 -9.35 4.43 -0.73
C ILE A 264 -8.32 3.71 0.15
N ASN A 265 -8.21 2.38 0.03
CA ASN A 265 -7.27 1.60 0.83
C ASN A 265 -5.81 1.79 0.42
N TYR A 266 -5.56 2.31 -0.78
CA TYR A 266 -4.22 2.68 -1.25
C TYR A 266 -3.86 4.11 -0.85
N LEU A 267 -4.85 5.00 -0.76
CA LEU A 267 -4.70 6.39 -0.30
C LEU A 267 -4.42 6.45 1.20
N VAL A 268 -5.20 5.72 2.00
CA VAL A 268 -5.10 5.72 3.47
C VAL A 268 -3.74 5.22 3.95
N ARG A 269 -3.11 4.27 3.23
CA ARG A 269 -1.76 3.78 3.56
C ARG A 269 -0.66 4.84 3.43
N LEU A 270 -0.84 5.85 2.56
CA LEU A 270 0.06 7.01 2.53
C LEU A 270 -0.13 7.94 3.73
N SER A 271 -1.37 8.08 4.22
CA SER A 271 -1.67 8.97 5.35
C SER A 271 -1.13 8.43 6.67
N PHE A 272 -1.17 7.12 6.90
CA PHE A 272 -0.64 6.51 8.13
C PHE A 272 0.89 6.60 8.26
N HIS A 273 1.63 6.53 7.15
CA HIS A 273 3.09 6.73 7.19
C HIS A 273 3.49 8.17 7.59
N ASN A 274 2.62 9.16 7.32
CA ASN A 274 2.87 10.55 7.71
C ASN A 274 2.46 10.86 9.17
N LEU A 275 1.85 9.90 9.89
CA LEU A 275 1.29 10.12 11.24
C LEU A 275 1.93 9.27 12.35
N ASN A 276 2.92 8.44 12.05
CA ASN A 276 3.63 7.71 13.10
C ASN A 276 4.82 8.53 13.64
N LEU A 277 4.51 9.35 14.64
CA LEU A 277 5.47 9.72 15.69
C LEU A 277 5.76 8.49 16.57
N ASP A 278 7.03 8.36 16.94
CA ASP A 278 7.58 7.61 18.07
C ASP A 278 7.35 6.09 18.14
N CYS A 279 8.20 5.33 17.45
CA CYS A 279 8.55 3.97 17.89
C CYS A 279 9.43 4.05 19.14
N ASN A 280 8.81 4.32 20.29
CA ASN A 280 9.46 4.17 21.58
C ASN A 280 8.49 3.64 22.62
N THR A 281 7.86 2.49 22.37
CA THR A 281 7.39 1.59 23.42
C THR A 281 7.03 0.21 22.83
N THR A 282 7.85 -0.78 23.15
CA THR A 282 7.45 -2.16 23.47
C THR A 282 6.20 -2.71 22.75
N ASN A 283 6.40 -3.35 21.60
CA ASN A 283 5.66 -4.55 21.21
C ASN A 283 6.47 -5.36 20.18
N ILE A 284 7.66 -5.81 20.61
CA ILE A 284 8.25 -7.03 20.08
C ILE A 284 7.38 -8.16 20.65
N ILE A 285 6.25 -8.44 20.00
CA ILE A 285 5.49 -9.65 20.27
C ILE A 285 6.31 -10.79 19.68
N PHE A 286 7.08 -11.43 20.57
CA PHE A 286 7.70 -12.71 20.35
C PHE A 286 6.71 -13.67 19.70
N LEU A 287 7.20 -14.35 18.67
CA LEU A 287 6.76 -15.65 18.22
C LEU A 287 6.48 -16.53 19.45
N ARG A 288 5.20 -16.72 19.80
CA ARG A 288 4.81 -17.87 20.60
C ARG A 288 4.76 -19.07 19.66
N ALA A 289 5.83 -19.85 19.70
CA ALA A 289 5.81 -21.24 19.32
C ALA A 289 4.81 -22.00 20.20
N ASN A 290 3.75 -22.50 19.58
CA ASN A 290 3.18 -23.83 19.76
C ASN A 290 2.15 -24.09 18.65
#